data_AF-A0A538S8X3-F1
#
_entry.id   AF-A0A538S8X3-F1
#
_cell.length_a   1.000
_cell.length_b   1.000
_cell.length_c   1.000
_cell.angle_alpha   90.00
_cell.angle_beta   90.00
_cell.angle_gamma   90.00
#
_symmetry.space_group_name_H-M   'P 1'
#
loop_
_entity.id
_entity.type
_entity.pdbx_description
1 polymer ?
#
loop_
_entity_poly.entity_id
_entity_poly.type
_entity_poly.pdbx_seq_one_letter_code
_entity_poly.pdbx_strand_id
1 'polypeptide(L)'
;MAVAQASRAAPEWERQNLLYAAITLAGGALAFLAFVVWSRLPTQPWYYLPLIALGSVSLDVLVGPLLRRPGARLASCAIILLVTVLHLPAAAPQLRVRQTNLDLVAADVGKNAGPGDLVIVTHWFFGITFHRYYSGHAPWMTIPPLEDTRIHRYDLLKRLMEHPEAVHSRVLEAISRTLMAGGRVFLVGGLPALSKGETPVPPPPAPAAGFGWDVHAYTDRWERLRCHRQDPLSITRKRRSTNYAAGNSRGCHSGSRATRRRAPCLAATPSSSSRACSFCPRACMPPAAPTVRRAQPGTWP
;
A
#
# COMPACT_ATOMS: atom_id res chain seq x y z
N MET A 1 -58.76 43.11 -3.98
CA MET A 1 -57.44 43.20 -3.33
C MET A 1 -56.47 42.28 -4.05
N ALA A 2 -55.72 42.82 -5.01
CA ALA A 2 -54.68 42.09 -5.72
C ALA A 2 -53.34 42.48 -5.11
N VAL A 3 -52.71 41.56 -4.37
CA VAL A 3 -51.34 41.73 -3.88
C VAL A 3 -50.42 41.55 -5.08
N ALA A 4 -49.95 42.67 -5.62
CA ALA A 4 -48.88 42.68 -6.60
C ALA A 4 -47.63 42.06 -5.96
N GLN A 5 -47.33 40.81 -6.32
CA GLN A 5 -46.02 40.21 -6.10
C GLN A 5 -45.02 40.95 -6.99
N ALA A 6 -44.49 42.06 -6.47
CA ALA A 6 -43.28 42.63 -6.99
C ALA A 6 -42.19 41.57 -6.89
N SER A 7 -41.73 41.08 -8.04
CA SER A 7 -40.50 40.31 -8.16
C SER A 7 -39.36 41.17 -7.61
N ARG A 8 -39.02 41.00 -6.33
CA ARG A 8 -37.81 41.60 -5.77
C ARG A 8 -36.64 40.97 -6.52
N ALA A 9 -36.13 41.67 -7.53
CA ALA A 9 -34.85 41.35 -8.14
C ALA A 9 -33.82 41.20 -7.00
N ALA A 10 -33.00 40.15 -7.07
CA ALA A 10 -31.95 39.95 -6.10
C ALA A 10 -31.04 41.20 -6.08
N PRO A 11 -30.54 41.63 -4.91
CA PRO A 11 -29.60 42.74 -4.84
C PRO A 11 -28.42 42.54 -5.79
N GLU A 12 -27.93 43.60 -6.42
CA GLU A 12 -26.88 43.50 -7.44
C GLU A 12 -25.60 42.80 -6.92
N TRP A 13 -25.23 43.03 -5.65
CA TRP A 13 -24.09 42.35 -5.01
C TRP A 13 -24.30 40.83 -4.88
N GLU A 14 -25.54 40.37 -4.72
CA GLU A 14 -25.86 38.94 -4.64
C GLU A 14 -25.71 38.29 -6.01
N ARG A 15 -26.20 38.96 -7.06
CA ARG A 15 -26.01 38.52 -8.45
C ARG A 15 -24.52 38.47 -8.82
N GLN A 16 -23.73 39.46 -8.42
CA GLN A 16 -22.29 39.51 -8.63
C GLN A 16 -21.57 38.35 -7.91
N ASN A 17 -21.93 38.07 -6.66
CA ASN A 17 -21.37 36.95 -5.91
C ASN A 17 -21.70 35.60 -6.55
N LEU A 18 -22.94 35.41 -7.01
CA LEU A 18 -23.37 34.19 -7.71
C LEU A 18 -22.61 34.00 -9.03
N LEU A 19 -22.47 35.06 -9.81
CA LEU A 19 -21.70 35.03 -11.06
C LEU A 19 -20.23 34.72 -10.79
N TYR A 20 -19.63 35.39 -9.81
CA TYR A 20 -18.25 35.15 -9.40
C TYR A 20 -18.03 33.69 -8.96
N ALA A 21 -18.91 33.15 -8.12
CA ALA A 21 -18.83 31.76 -7.66
C ALA A 21 -19.00 30.76 -8.82
N ALA A 22 -19.93 31.00 -9.74
CA ALA A 22 -20.15 30.16 -10.92
C ALA A 22 -18.94 30.15 -11.86
N ILE A 23 -18.38 31.33 -12.14
CA ILE A 23 -17.18 31.47 -12.99
C ILE A 23 -15.97 30.83 -12.30
N THR A 24 -15.80 31.05 -11.00
CA THR A 24 -14.70 30.48 -10.21
C THR A 24 -14.77 28.95 -10.21
N LEU A 25 -15.96 28.38 -10.01
CA LEU A 25 -16.18 26.94 -10.03
C LEU A 25 -15.89 26.36 -11.42
N ALA A 26 -16.51 26.92 -12.47
CA ALA A 26 -16.36 26.41 -13.83
C ALA A 26 -14.93 26.59 -14.34
N GLY A 27 -14.35 27.78 -14.17
CA GLY A 27 -12.99 28.10 -14.58
C GLY A 27 -11.96 27.30 -13.83
N GLY A 28 -12.09 27.17 -12.49
CA GLY A 28 -11.18 26.37 -11.68
C GLY A 28 -11.27 24.88 -11.97
N ALA A 29 -12.48 24.34 -12.19
CA ALA A 29 -12.66 22.95 -12.60
C ALA A 29 -12.04 22.69 -13.98
N LEU A 30 -12.28 23.56 -14.97
CA LEU A 30 -11.69 23.44 -16.30
C LEU A 30 -10.16 23.54 -16.25
N ALA A 31 -9.61 24.51 -15.52
CA ALA A 31 -8.17 24.66 -15.36
C ALA A 31 -7.53 23.44 -14.68
N PHE A 32 -8.16 22.92 -13.61
CA PHE A 32 -7.70 21.71 -12.92
C PHE A 32 -7.72 20.48 -13.84
N LEU A 33 -8.83 20.25 -14.54
CA LEU A 33 -8.96 19.11 -15.45
C LEU A 33 -8.00 19.22 -16.63
N ALA A 34 -7.86 20.42 -17.21
CA ALA A 34 -6.87 20.69 -18.26
C ALA A 34 -5.45 20.42 -17.77
N PHE A 35 -5.10 20.86 -16.55
CA PHE A 35 -3.81 20.58 -15.93
C PHE A 35 -3.58 19.08 -15.73
N VAL A 36 -4.57 18.35 -15.23
CA VAL A 36 -4.50 16.90 -15.05
C VAL A 36 -4.22 16.19 -16.38
N VAL A 37 -4.99 16.51 -17.42
CA VAL A 37 -4.80 15.94 -18.77
C VAL A 37 -3.43 16.32 -19.34
N TRP A 38 -3.02 17.58 -19.16
CA TRP A 38 -1.75 18.10 -19.64
C TRP A 38 -0.54 17.45 -18.95
N SER A 39 -0.63 17.19 -17.65
CA SER A 39 0.46 16.63 -16.85
C SER A 39 0.85 15.21 -17.26
N ARG A 40 -0.07 14.46 -17.91
CA ARG A 40 0.08 13.03 -18.26
C ARG A 40 0.50 12.15 -17.08
N LEU A 41 0.26 12.60 -15.85
CA LEU A 41 0.54 11.84 -14.64
C LEU A 41 -0.66 10.93 -14.33
N PRO A 42 -0.43 9.70 -13.84
CA PRO A 42 -1.51 8.87 -13.32
C PRO A 42 -2.17 9.61 -12.14
N THR A 43 -3.50 9.78 -12.22
CA THR A 43 -4.24 10.49 -11.18
C THR A 43 -4.54 9.58 -10.00
N GLN A 44 -4.49 10.15 -8.81
CA GLN A 44 -4.85 9.48 -7.57
C GLN A 44 -6.02 10.21 -6.92
N PRO A 45 -6.90 9.52 -6.15
CA PRO A 45 -8.10 10.14 -5.59
C PRO A 45 -7.84 11.41 -4.77
N TRP A 46 -6.71 11.47 -4.05
CA TRP A 46 -6.34 12.63 -3.24
C TRP A 46 -5.95 13.87 -4.06
N TYR A 47 -5.63 13.74 -5.35
CA TYR A 47 -5.36 14.90 -6.20
C TYR A 47 -6.61 15.75 -6.44
N TYR A 48 -7.80 15.19 -6.27
CA TYR A 48 -9.07 15.88 -6.45
C TYR A 48 -9.53 16.68 -5.21
N LEU A 49 -8.79 16.62 -4.09
CA LEU A 49 -9.12 17.37 -2.87
C LEU A 49 -9.21 18.89 -3.09
N PRO A 50 -8.30 19.56 -3.83
CA PRO A 50 -8.42 20.99 -4.11
C PRO A 50 -9.67 21.31 -4.93
N LEU A 51 -10.03 20.46 -5.89
CA LEU A 51 -11.24 20.65 -6.69
C LEU A 51 -12.50 20.48 -5.84
N ILE A 52 -12.53 19.49 -4.95
CA ILE A 52 -13.63 19.31 -3.99
C ILE A 52 -13.74 20.53 -3.09
N ALA A 53 -12.62 21.04 -2.54
CA ALA A 53 -12.62 22.22 -1.68
C ALA A 53 -13.15 23.47 -2.41
N LEU A 54 -12.67 23.72 -3.63
CA LEU A 54 -13.16 24.80 -4.48
C LEU A 54 -14.66 24.65 -4.77
N GLY A 55 -15.08 23.42 -5.09
CA GLY A 55 -16.47 23.03 -5.30
C GLY A 55 -17.34 23.33 -4.09
N SER A 56 -16.93 22.90 -2.89
CA SER A 56 -17.67 23.11 -1.65
C SER A 56 -17.88 24.60 -1.35
N VAL A 57 -16.82 25.42 -1.45
CA VAL A 57 -16.93 26.86 -1.17
C VAL A 57 -17.80 27.57 -2.21
N SER A 58 -17.63 27.24 -3.49
CA SER A 58 -18.41 27.86 -4.56
C SER A 58 -19.89 27.46 -4.49
N LEU A 59 -20.17 26.20 -4.18
CA LEU A 59 -21.53 25.69 -4.01
C LEU A 59 -22.22 26.31 -2.80
N ASP A 60 -21.50 26.62 -1.71
CA ASP A 60 -22.09 27.29 -0.54
C ASP A 60 -22.67 28.67 -0.92
N VAL A 61 -21.94 29.45 -1.73
CA VAL A 61 -22.40 30.75 -2.25
C VAL A 61 -23.58 30.58 -3.22
N LEU A 62 -23.51 29.58 -4.11
CA LEU A 62 -24.54 29.35 -5.13
C LEU A 62 -25.86 28.82 -4.55
N VAL A 63 -25.78 27.97 -3.54
CA VAL A 63 -26.94 27.31 -2.91
C VAL A 63 -27.49 28.15 -1.75
N GLY A 64 -26.67 29.03 -1.17
CA GLY A 64 -27.03 29.90 -0.04
C GLY A 64 -28.39 30.61 -0.18
N PRO A 65 -28.71 31.28 -1.30
CA PRO A 65 -30.01 31.94 -1.49
C PRO A 65 -31.21 30.98 -1.40
N LEU A 66 -31.06 29.76 -1.91
CA LEU A 66 -32.10 28.72 -1.85
C LEU A 66 -32.34 28.26 -0.40
N LEU A 67 -31.27 28.17 0.40
CA LEU A 67 -31.31 27.73 1.80
C LEU A 67 -31.74 28.82 2.79
N ARG A 68 -31.93 30.07 2.36
CA ARG A 68 -32.49 31.13 3.23
C ARG A 68 -33.92 30.83 3.66
N ARG A 69 -34.65 30.00 2.90
CA ARG A 69 -36.02 29.58 3.26
C ARG A 69 -35.95 28.50 4.34
N PRO A 70 -36.65 28.64 5.48
CA PRO A 70 -36.52 27.71 6.61
C PRO A 70 -36.89 26.27 6.22
N GLY A 71 -37.90 26.08 5.37
CA GLY A 71 -38.27 24.76 4.85
C GLY A 71 -37.19 24.12 3.96
N ALA A 72 -36.54 24.90 3.10
CA ALA A 72 -35.45 24.41 2.25
C ALA A 72 -34.22 24.05 3.10
N ARG A 73 -33.90 24.86 4.11
CA ARG A 73 -32.83 24.56 5.06
C ARG A 73 -33.09 23.26 5.83
N LEU A 74 -34.31 23.08 6.34
CA LEU A 74 -34.69 21.86 7.06
C LEU A 74 -34.63 20.64 6.13
N ALA A 75 -35.11 20.76 4.90
CA ALA A 75 -35.02 19.70 3.90
C ALA A 75 -33.57 19.33 3.59
N SER A 76 -32.68 20.32 3.42
CA SER A 76 -31.25 20.06 3.21
C SER A 76 -30.59 19.38 4.41
N CYS A 77 -30.88 19.81 5.64
CA CYS A 77 -30.40 19.12 6.84
C CYS A 77 -30.91 17.66 6.89
N ALA A 78 -32.18 17.43 6.55
CA ALA A 78 -32.76 16.09 6.49
C ALA A 78 -32.09 15.24 5.40
N ILE A 79 -31.79 15.80 4.24
CA ILE A 79 -31.06 15.11 3.16
C ILE A 79 -29.64 14.76 3.61
N ILE A 80 -28.90 15.69 4.22
CA ILE A 80 -27.55 15.43 4.71
C ILE A 80 -27.56 14.32 5.77
N LEU A 81 -28.51 14.38 6.71
CA LEU A 81 -28.69 13.35 7.72
C LEU A 81 -29.04 12.00 7.07
N LEU A 82 -29.96 11.98 6.12
CA LEU A 82 -30.35 10.77 5.39
C LEU A 82 -29.16 10.15 4.66
N VAL A 83 -28.42 10.94 3.87
CA VAL A 83 -27.21 10.49 3.17
C VAL A 83 -26.19 9.93 4.16
N THR A 84 -25.99 10.60 5.29
CA THR A 84 -25.06 10.15 6.33
C THR A 84 -25.50 8.82 6.92
N VAL A 85 -26.77 8.68 7.31
CA VAL A 85 -27.34 7.45 7.87
C VAL A 85 -27.27 6.29 6.86
N LEU A 86 -27.51 6.56 5.58
CA LEU A 86 -27.41 5.54 4.53
C LEU A 86 -25.96 5.08 4.27
N HIS A 87 -24.97 5.97 4.40
CA HIS A 87 -23.55 5.64 4.19
C HIS A 87 -22.89 5.07 5.45
N LEU A 88 -23.39 5.38 6.65
CA LEU A 88 -22.76 5.01 7.90
C LEU A 88 -22.54 3.50 8.05
N PRO A 89 -23.48 2.59 7.71
CA PRO A 89 -23.24 1.15 7.79
C PRO A 89 -22.07 0.67 6.92
N ALA A 90 -21.87 1.27 5.75
CA ALA A 90 -20.76 0.95 4.86
C ALA A 90 -19.42 1.51 5.39
N ALA A 91 -19.45 2.70 6.00
CA ALA A 91 -18.26 3.36 6.54
C ALA A 91 -17.86 2.86 7.94
N ALA A 92 -18.82 2.41 8.76
CA ALA A 92 -18.61 2.08 10.17
C ALA A 92 -17.54 1.01 10.42
N PRO A 93 -17.43 -0.08 9.62
CA PRO A 93 -16.33 -1.02 9.76
C PRO A 93 -14.98 -0.35 9.52
N GLN A 94 -14.87 0.52 8.51
CA GLN A 94 -13.62 1.19 8.15
C GLN A 94 -13.18 2.21 9.23
N LEU A 95 -14.14 2.87 9.88
CA LEU A 95 -13.87 3.79 11.00
C LEU A 95 -13.28 3.09 12.23
N ARG A 96 -13.58 1.80 12.41
CA ARG A 96 -13.06 0.98 13.52
C ARG A 96 -11.78 0.24 13.15
N VAL A 97 -11.44 0.21 11.87
CA VAL A 97 -10.22 -0.44 11.38
C VAL A 97 -9.08 0.55 11.45
N ARG A 98 -8.05 0.13 12.18
CA ARG A 98 -6.79 0.82 12.18
C ARG A 98 -6.19 0.82 10.78
N GLN A 99 -5.96 2.00 10.22
CA GLN A 99 -5.51 2.16 8.82
C GLN A 99 -4.13 1.54 8.56
N THR A 100 -3.23 1.56 9.57
CA THR A 100 -1.90 0.92 9.48
C THR A 100 -1.49 0.30 10.81
N ASN A 101 -0.74 -0.80 10.79
CA ASN A 101 -0.21 -1.46 11.99
C ASN A 101 1.33 -1.45 12.11
N LEU A 102 2.01 -0.60 11.34
CA LEU A 102 3.47 -0.62 11.19
C LEU A 102 4.25 -0.26 12.47
N ASP A 103 3.70 0.57 13.34
CA ASP A 103 4.26 0.84 14.68
C ASP A 103 4.28 -0.40 15.58
N LEU A 104 3.21 -1.22 15.56
CA LEU A 104 3.14 -2.46 16.33
C LEU A 104 4.13 -3.49 15.78
N VAL A 105 4.23 -3.57 14.45
CA VAL A 105 5.22 -4.43 13.78
C VAL A 105 6.64 -3.96 14.07
N ALA A 106 6.90 -2.66 14.00
CA ALA A 106 8.22 -2.08 14.31
C ALA A 106 8.61 -2.32 15.77
N ALA A 107 7.66 -2.19 16.71
CA ALA A 107 7.89 -2.49 18.12
C ALA A 107 8.13 -3.99 18.37
N ASP A 108 7.41 -4.88 17.69
CA ASP A 108 7.60 -6.32 17.81
C ASP A 108 8.96 -6.76 17.24
N VAL A 109 9.27 -6.34 16.01
CA VAL A 109 10.55 -6.63 15.37
C VAL A 109 11.71 -6.00 16.16
N GLY A 110 11.54 -4.79 16.71
CA GLY A 110 12.55 -4.14 17.54
C GLY A 110 12.89 -4.91 18.82
N LYS A 111 11.94 -5.67 19.37
CA LYS A 111 12.17 -6.54 20.54
C LYS A 111 12.77 -7.89 20.17
N ASN A 112 12.43 -8.41 19.00
CA ASN A 112 12.74 -9.78 18.60
C ASN A 112 13.97 -9.91 17.71
N ALA A 113 14.36 -8.86 16.97
CA ALA A 113 15.51 -8.86 16.07
C ALA A 113 16.76 -8.36 16.79
N GLY A 114 17.84 -9.15 16.69
CA GLY A 114 19.15 -8.83 17.24
C GLY A 114 20.03 -8.06 16.24
N PRO A 115 21.18 -7.53 16.68
CA PRO A 115 22.07 -6.72 15.84
C PRO A 115 22.68 -7.49 14.64
N GLY A 116 22.71 -8.83 14.68
CA GLY A 116 23.14 -9.68 13.56
C GLY A 116 22.03 -10.08 12.60
N ASP A 117 20.79 -9.67 12.86
CA ASP A 117 19.64 -9.95 12.00
C ASP A 117 19.44 -8.85 10.96
N LEU A 118 18.58 -9.08 9.96
CA LEU A 118 18.21 -8.08 8.96
C LEU A 118 16.69 -7.94 8.88
N VAL A 119 16.19 -6.71 8.85
CA VAL A 119 14.77 -6.44 8.62
C VAL A 119 14.54 -5.93 7.19
N ILE A 120 13.59 -6.54 6.48
CA ILE A 120 13.22 -6.16 5.11
C ILE A 120 11.78 -5.68 5.10
N VAL A 121 11.58 -4.43 4.70
CA VAL A 121 10.27 -3.80 4.57
C VAL A 121 9.85 -3.86 3.10
N THR A 122 8.77 -4.58 2.80
CA THR A 122 8.48 -4.98 1.41
C THR A 122 8.08 -3.83 0.50
N HIS A 123 7.40 -2.82 1.02
CA HIS A 123 7.03 -1.64 0.24
C HIS A 123 7.89 -0.45 0.69
N TRP A 124 8.56 0.20 -0.26
CA TRP A 124 9.43 1.35 0.04
C TRP A 124 8.73 2.49 0.79
N PHE A 125 7.46 2.74 0.49
CA PHE A 125 6.68 3.79 1.16
C PHE A 125 6.32 3.46 2.61
N PHE A 126 6.35 2.19 3.01
CA PHE A 126 6.26 1.82 4.43
C PHE A 126 7.54 2.16 5.20
N GLY A 127 8.66 2.35 4.50
CA GLY A 127 9.94 2.74 5.09
C GLY A 127 9.84 4.02 5.94
N ILE A 128 9.00 4.99 5.56
CA ILE A 128 8.84 6.24 6.31
C ILE A 128 8.22 6.00 7.70
N THR A 129 7.11 5.27 7.72
CA THR A 129 6.43 4.94 8.97
C THR A 129 7.29 3.99 9.80
N PHE A 130 7.94 3.02 9.17
CA PHE A 130 8.84 2.10 9.87
C PHE A 130 10.04 2.85 10.48
N HIS A 131 10.70 3.74 9.73
CA HIS A 131 11.79 4.59 10.21
C HIS A 131 11.37 5.41 11.43
N ARG A 132 10.13 5.91 11.47
CA ARG A 132 9.62 6.70 12.59
C ARG A 132 9.44 5.89 13.87
N TYR A 133 9.03 4.62 13.79
CA TYR A 133 8.66 3.82 14.95
C TYR A 133 9.67 2.73 15.33
N TYR A 134 10.59 2.39 14.43
CA TYR A 134 11.58 1.36 14.68
C TYR A 134 12.73 1.91 15.51
N SER A 135 12.96 1.30 16.67
CA SER A 135 14.07 1.64 17.58
C SER A 135 14.91 0.42 17.95
N GLY A 136 14.85 -0.64 17.14
CA GLY A 136 15.64 -1.87 17.34
C GLY A 136 17.08 -1.74 16.85
N HIS A 137 17.89 -2.74 17.17
CA HIS A 137 19.32 -2.77 16.82
C HIS A 137 19.62 -3.44 15.47
N ALA A 138 18.67 -4.17 14.90
CA ALA A 138 18.89 -4.84 13.63
C ALA A 138 18.91 -3.81 12.49
N PRO A 139 19.88 -3.86 11.56
CA PRO A 139 19.82 -3.08 10.34
C PRO A 139 18.56 -3.42 9.55
N TRP A 140 18.05 -2.45 8.79
CA TRP A 140 16.87 -2.62 7.98
C TRP A 140 16.98 -1.95 6.62
N MET A 141 16.20 -2.43 5.66
CA MET A 141 16.10 -1.83 4.32
C MET A 141 14.71 -2.07 3.71
N THR A 142 14.39 -1.32 2.67
CA THR A 142 13.16 -1.48 1.90
C THR A 142 13.35 -2.30 0.62
N ILE A 143 12.25 -2.67 -0.04
CA ILE A 143 12.26 -3.08 -1.44
C ILE A 143 11.51 -2.01 -2.26
N PRO A 144 12.14 -1.40 -3.29
CA PRO A 144 13.59 -1.40 -3.54
C PRO A 144 14.38 -0.74 -2.38
N PRO A 145 15.69 -0.98 -2.23
CA PRO A 145 16.48 -0.45 -1.12
C PRO A 145 16.71 1.06 -1.31
N LEU A 146 15.94 1.87 -0.58
CA LEU A 146 16.09 3.33 -0.56
C LEU A 146 17.06 3.74 0.54
N GLU A 147 17.99 4.62 0.20
CA GLU A 147 19.01 5.15 1.12
C GLU A 147 18.43 6.18 2.10
N ASP A 148 17.42 6.95 1.69
CA ASP A 148 16.72 7.92 2.54
C ASP A 148 15.22 7.62 2.56
N THR A 149 14.74 7.23 3.73
CA THR A 149 13.34 6.84 3.98
C THR A 149 12.61 7.84 4.87
N ARG A 150 13.12 9.06 5.08
CA ARG A 150 12.44 10.07 5.93
C ARG A 150 11.22 10.71 5.26
N ILE A 151 11.23 10.77 3.93
CA ILE A 151 10.16 11.31 3.09
C ILE A 151 10.02 10.46 1.83
N HIS A 152 8.95 10.67 1.04
CA HIS A 152 8.77 9.98 -0.24
C HIS A 152 9.76 10.49 -1.30
N ARG A 153 10.99 9.98 -1.30
CA ARG A 153 12.07 10.33 -2.23
C ARG A 153 11.87 9.69 -3.62
N TYR A 154 10.91 10.23 -4.38
CA TYR A 154 10.65 9.79 -5.76
C TYR A 154 11.86 9.95 -6.69
N ASP A 155 12.77 10.87 -6.40
CA ASP A 155 14.02 11.04 -7.15
C ASP A 155 14.98 9.84 -6.98
N LEU A 156 15.05 9.26 -5.78
CA LEU A 156 15.84 8.03 -5.53
C LEU A 156 15.14 6.83 -6.16
N LEU A 157 13.81 6.76 -6.03
CA LEU A 157 13.02 5.70 -6.64
C LEU A 157 13.18 5.69 -8.17
N LYS A 158 13.10 6.85 -8.83
CA LYS A 158 13.27 6.96 -10.28
C LYS A 158 14.62 6.46 -10.74
N ARG A 159 15.71 6.79 -10.03
CA ARG A 159 17.05 6.24 -10.30
C ARG A 159 17.11 4.71 -10.20
N LEU A 160 16.38 4.13 -9.25
CA LEU A 160 16.29 2.66 -9.13
C LEU A 160 15.41 2.04 -10.24
N MET A 161 14.42 2.77 -10.74
CA MET A 161 13.60 2.34 -11.89
C MET A 161 14.41 2.33 -13.20
N GLU A 162 15.40 3.20 -13.35
CA GLU A 162 16.35 3.20 -14.47
C GLU A 162 17.32 1.99 -14.43
N HIS A 163 17.57 1.44 -13.24
CA HIS A 163 18.47 0.30 -13.01
C HIS A 163 17.80 -0.84 -12.19
N PRO A 164 16.70 -1.42 -12.71
CA PRO A 164 15.82 -2.31 -11.94
C PRO A 164 16.45 -3.65 -11.55
N GLU A 165 17.46 -4.11 -12.29
CA GLU A 165 18.25 -5.30 -11.99
C GLU A 165 19.08 -5.17 -10.70
N ALA A 166 19.62 -3.98 -10.43
CA ALA A 166 20.45 -3.72 -9.25
C ALA A 166 19.66 -3.77 -7.93
N VAL A 167 18.34 -3.61 -8.00
CA VAL A 167 17.45 -3.71 -6.84
C VAL A 167 17.44 -5.14 -6.28
N HIS A 168 17.22 -6.12 -7.14
CA HIS A 168 17.10 -7.52 -6.73
C HIS A 168 18.42 -8.04 -6.17
N SER A 169 19.54 -7.76 -6.85
CA SER A 169 20.87 -8.21 -6.39
C SER A 169 21.20 -7.66 -5.01
N ARG A 170 21.02 -6.35 -4.78
CA ARG A 170 21.30 -5.72 -3.48
C ARG A 170 20.51 -6.34 -2.33
N VAL A 171 19.22 -6.59 -2.53
CA VAL A 171 18.37 -7.18 -1.49
C VAL A 171 18.75 -8.65 -1.26
N LEU A 172 18.95 -9.43 -2.32
CA LEU A 172 19.33 -10.85 -2.20
C LEU A 172 20.73 -11.03 -1.59
N GLU A 173 21.68 -10.16 -1.90
CA GLU A 173 23.01 -10.15 -1.29
C GLU A 173 22.96 -9.81 0.19
N ALA A 174 22.11 -8.85 0.61
CA ALA A 174 21.90 -8.55 2.02
C ALA A 174 21.28 -9.73 2.78
N ILE A 175 20.26 -10.38 2.19
CA ILE A 175 19.65 -11.61 2.72
C ILE A 175 20.71 -12.71 2.85
N SER A 176 21.43 -13.00 1.76
CA SER A 176 22.43 -14.07 1.70
C SER A 176 23.52 -13.87 2.75
N ARG A 177 24.09 -12.66 2.84
CA ARG A 177 25.11 -12.32 3.85
C ARG A 177 24.60 -12.53 5.28
N THR A 178 23.40 -12.07 5.58
CA THR A 178 22.79 -12.21 6.92
C THR A 178 22.62 -13.67 7.30
N LEU A 179 22.04 -14.47 6.39
CA LEU A 179 21.81 -15.89 6.63
C LEU A 179 23.11 -16.69 6.74
N MET A 180 24.11 -16.38 5.91
CA MET A 180 25.43 -17.02 5.96
C MET A 180 26.20 -16.69 7.24
N ALA A 181 25.97 -15.50 7.81
CA ALA A 181 26.52 -15.11 9.12
C ALA A 181 25.77 -15.75 10.31
N GLY A 182 24.73 -16.56 10.06
CA GLY A 182 23.90 -17.20 11.09
C GLY A 182 22.79 -16.30 11.65
N GLY A 183 22.60 -15.10 11.08
CA GLY A 183 21.52 -14.19 11.43
C GLY A 183 20.17 -14.60 10.83
N ARG A 184 19.10 -13.97 11.30
CA ARG A 184 17.73 -14.17 10.82
C ARG A 184 17.30 -12.99 9.95
N VAL A 185 16.38 -13.25 9.04
CA VAL A 185 15.74 -12.21 8.22
C VAL A 185 14.28 -12.06 8.63
N PHE A 186 13.92 -10.84 9.04
CA PHE A 186 12.56 -10.45 9.39
C PHE A 186 11.92 -9.76 8.19
N LEU A 187 10.76 -10.25 7.77
CA LEU A 187 10.00 -9.67 6.67
C LEU A 187 8.84 -8.86 7.22
N VAL A 188 8.81 -7.56 6.91
CA VAL A 188 7.78 -6.61 7.31
C VAL A 188 6.92 -6.26 6.10
N GLY A 189 5.68 -6.76 6.12
CA GLY A 189 4.75 -6.68 5.00
C GLY A 189 4.51 -8.03 4.35
N GLY A 190 3.73 -8.04 3.26
CA GLY A 190 3.55 -9.20 2.41
C GLY A 190 4.47 -9.14 1.21
N LEU A 191 4.92 -10.30 0.73
CA LEU A 191 5.42 -10.47 -0.63
C LEU A 191 4.34 -11.21 -1.44
N PRO A 192 4.11 -10.86 -2.72
CA PRO A 192 3.22 -11.61 -3.58
C PRO A 192 3.71 -13.07 -3.69
N ALA A 193 2.78 -14.01 -3.57
CA ALA A 193 3.09 -15.43 -3.75
C ALA A 193 3.51 -15.66 -5.21
N LEU A 194 4.66 -16.30 -5.41
CA LEU A 194 5.08 -16.78 -6.72
C LEU A 194 4.41 -18.11 -7.02
N SER A 195 3.89 -18.27 -8.25
CA SER A 195 3.43 -19.56 -8.71
C SER A 195 4.59 -20.55 -8.73
N LYS A 196 4.33 -21.82 -8.41
CA LYS A 196 5.37 -22.86 -8.41
C LYS A 196 6.04 -22.93 -9.79
N GLY A 197 7.34 -22.68 -9.85
CA GLY A 197 8.13 -22.68 -11.09
C GLY A 197 8.32 -21.31 -11.75
N GLU A 198 7.57 -20.28 -11.35
CA GLU A 198 7.73 -18.92 -11.88
C GLU A 198 9.07 -18.32 -11.39
N THR A 199 9.85 -17.77 -12.32
CA THR A 199 11.05 -16.98 -12.03
C THR A 199 10.69 -15.51 -12.07
N PRO A 200 11.01 -14.73 -11.01
CA PRO A 200 10.85 -13.29 -11.06
C PRO A 200 11.67 -12.71 -12.19
N VAL A 201 11.00 -12.00 -13.10
CA VAL A 201 11.66 -11.23 -14.16
C VAL A 201 11.71 -9.78 -13.68
N PRO A 202 12.90 -9.17 -13.55
CA PRO A 202 13.02 -7.75 -13.27
C PRO A 202 12.23 -6.92 -14.28
N PRO A 203 11.63 -5.80 -13.87
CA PRO A 203 11.00 -4.91 -14.84
C PRO A 203 12.06 -4.35 -15.81
N PRO A 204 11.70 -3.99 -17.05
CA PRO A 204 12.61 -3.28 -17.95
C PRO A 204 13.00 -1.92 -17.36
N PRO A 205 14.16 -1.32 -17.74
CA PRO A 205 14.53 0.03 -17.33
C PRO A 205 13.46 1.08 -17.67
N ALA A 206 13.21 2.02 -16.74
CA ALA A 206 12.31 3.14 -16.98
C ALA A 206 13.00 4.23 -17.82
N PRO A 207 12.27 4.98 -18.67
CA PRO A 207 10.87 4.74 -19.04
C PRO A 207 10.72 3.56 -20.02
N ALA A 208 9.91 2.57 -19.66
CA ALA A 208 9.71 1.39 -20.50
C ALA A 208 8.49 1.51 -21.42
N ALA A 209 8.53 0.88 -22.60
CA ALA A 209 7.37 0.81 -23.48
C ALA A 209 6.18 0.13 -22.77
N GLY A 210 5.02 0.79 -22.77
CA GLY A 210 3.79 0.32 -22.11
C GLY A 210 3.67 0.64 -20.62
N PHE A 211 4.79 0.85 -19.91
CA PHE A 211 4.80 1.15 -18.46
C PHE A 211 5.18 2.59 -18.14
N GLY A 212 5.97 3.24 -18.99
CA GLY A 212 6.51 4.58 -18.73
C GLY A 212 7.21 4.65 -17.38
N TRP A 213 6.72 5.53 -16.50
CA TRP A 213 7.18 5.73 -15.12
C TRP A 213 6.21 5.16 -14.07
N ASP A 214 5.45 4.11 -14.39
CA ASP A 214 4.48 3.52 -13.47
C ASP A 214 5.15 2.84 -12.27
N VAL A 215 5.19 3.55 -11.14
CA VAL A 215 5.76 3.06 -9.88
C VAL A 215 5.12 1.76 -9.39
N HIS A 216 3.81 1.57 -9.60
CA HIS A 216 3.12 0.38 -9.13
C HIS A 216 3.59 -0.85 -9.89
N ALA A 217 3.72 -0.74 -11.22
CA ALA A 217 4.23 -1.83 -12.06
C ALA A 217 5.66 -2.28 -11.68
N TYR A 218 6.54 -1.33 -11.32
CA TYR A 218 7.90 -1.65 -10.87
C TYR A 218 7.90 -2.26 -9.46
N THR A 219 7.14 -1.70 -8.52
CA THR A 219 7.03 -2.18 -7.14
C THR A 219 6.53 -3.63 -7.10
N ASP A 220 5.45 -3.93 -7.82
CA ASP A 220 4.88 -5.28 -7.92
C ASP A 220 5.87 -6.32 -8.48
N ARG A 221 6.82 -5.88 -9.32
CA ARG A 221 7.85 -6.74 -9.90
C ARG A 221 9.03 -6.93 -8.96
N TRP A 222 9.49 -5.89 -8.28
CA TRP A 222 10.58 -5.98 -7.30
C TRP A 222 10.22 -6.79 -6.07
N GLU A 223 8.95 -6.75 -5.64
CA GLU A 223 8.48 -7.53 -4.49
C GLU A 223 8.34 -9.04 -4.79
N ARG A 224 8.44 -9.46 -6.05
CA ARG A 224 8.50 -10.88 -6.41
C ARG A 224 9.88 -11.46 -6.11
N LEU A 225 10.36 -11.42 -4.87
CA LEU A 225 11.61 -12.08 -4.52
C LEU A 225 11.42 -13.60 -4.41
N ARG A 226 12.26 -14.38 -5.10
CA ARG A 226 12.33 -15.83 -4.90
C ARG A 226 13.29 -16.12 -3.74
N CYS A 227 12.76 -16.52 -2.59
CA CYS A 227 13.54 -17.26 -1.59
C CYS A 227 13.57 -18.74 -1.97
N HIS A 228 14.75 -19.31 -2.21
CA HIS A 228 14.94 -20.70 -2.67
C HIS A 228 14.63 -21.76 -1.59
N ARG A 229 14.23 -21.36 -0.37
CA ARG A 229 13.94 -22.26 0.74
C ARG A 229 12.76 -21.72 1.57
N GLN A 230 11.55 -22.18 1.26
CA GLN A 230 10.44 -22.19 2.21
C GLN A 230 10.30 -23.62 2.73
N ASP A 231 11.23 -24.03 3.60
CA ASP A 231 10.90 -25.13 4.52
C ASP A 231 9.99 -24.54 5.62
N PRO A 232 8.92 -25.25 6.02
CA PRO A 232 8.00 -24.78 7.04
C PRO A 232 8.65 -24.89 8.42
N LEU A 233 9.63 -24.03 8.70
CA LEU A 233 10.10 -23.82 10.06
C LEU A 233 9.09 -22.90 10.76
N SER A 234 8.33 -23.55 11.62
CA SER A 234 7.45 -23.04 12.66
C SER A 234 7.87 -21.69 13.24
N ILE A 235 7.41 -20.60 12.63
CA ILE A 235 6.97 -19.45 13.40
C ILE A 235 5.61 -19.87 13.96
N THR A 236 5.50 -19.89 15.28
CA THR A 236 4.29 -20.26 16.02
C THR A 236 3.13 -19.42 15.50
N ARG A 237 2.38 -20.00 14.57
CA ARG A 237 1.19 -19.41 13.97
C ARG A 237 0.12 -19.42 15.04
N LYS A 238 0.14 -18.45 15.95
CA LYS A 238 -1.02 -18.19 16.80
C LYS A 238 -2.10 -17.65 15.87
N ARG A 239 -2.94 -18.59 15.43
CA ARG A 239 -3.97 -18.46 14.42
C ARG A 239 -5.02 -17.46 14.89
N ARG A 240 -4.78 -16.17 14.65
CA ARG A 240 -5.83 -15.18 14.34
C ARG A 240 -5.55 -14.65 12.96
N SER A 241 -6.00 -15.43 11.97
CA SER A 241 -6.19 -15.00 10.60
C SER A 241 -7.12 -13.79 10.61
N THR A 242 -6.56 -12.59 10.58
CA THR A 242 -7.23 -11.42 10.02
C THR A 242 -6.57 -11.18 8.68
N ASN A 243 -7.19 -11.69 7.63
CA ASN A 243 -6.82 -11.37 6.26
C ASN A 243 -7.11 -9.88 6.05
N TYR A 244 -6.07 -9.06 5.97
CA TYR A 244 -6.18 -7.69 5.48
C TYR A 244 -5.83 -7.70 4.00
N ALA A 245 -6.87 -7.66 3.17
CA ALA A 245 -6.76 -7.42 1.75
C ALA A 245 -6.41 -5.94 1.55
N ALA A 246 -5.23 -5.67 1.02
CA ALA A 246 -5.02 -4.44 0.26
C ALA A 246 -5.99 -4.48 -0.93
N GLY A 247 -6.89 -3.51 -1.01
CA GLY A 247 -7.92 -3.45 -2.04
C GLY A 247 -7.29 -3.40 -3.43
N ASN A 248 -7.44 -4.48 -4.20
CA ASN A 248 -7.24 -4.45 -5.64
C ASN A 248 -8.63 -4.45 -6.29
N SER A 249 -9.06 -3.28 -6.74
CA SER A 249 -10.25 -3.09 -7.54
C SER A 249 -10.03 -3.67 -8.95
N ARG A 250 -10.50 -4.90 -9.18
CA ARG A 250 -10.83 -5.37 -10.53
C ARG A 250 -12.33 -5.63 -10.62
N GLY A 251 -13.03 -4.73 -11.32
CA GLY A 251 -14.39 -4.97 -11.77
C GLY A 251 -14.40 -5.78 -13.06
N CYS A 252 -15.25 -6.83 -13.06
CA CYS A 252 -16.17 -7.32 -14.11
C CYS A 252 -15.65 -7.50 -15.56
N HIS A 253 -16.09 -8.45 -16.38
CA HIS A 253 -17.04 -9.57 -16.33
C HIS A 253 -16.87 -10.36 -17.65
N SER A 254 -16.80 -11.69 -17.57
CA SER A 254 -17.45 -12.67 -18.47
C SER A 254 -17.10 -14.04 -17.86
N GLY A 255 -17.99 -15.00 -17.60
CA GLY A 255 -19.25 -15.33 -18.23
C GLY A 255 -19.15 -16.78 -18.68
N SER A 256 -19.31 -17.75 -17.78
CA SER A 256 -19.63 -19.13 -18.17
C SER A 256 -20.23 -19.93 -17.02
N ARG A 257 -21.45 -20.42 -17.28
CA ARG A 257 -22.25 -21.32 -16.44
C ARG A 257 -21.67 -22.73 -16.49
N ALA A 258 -21.58 -23.39 -15.33
CA ALA A 258 -21.67 -24.86 -15.27
C ALA A 258 -22.17 -25.32 -13.89
N THR A 259 -23.49 -25.47 -13.82
CA THR A 259 -24.26 -26.55 -13.15
C THR A 259 -23.68 -27.26 -11.90
N ARG A 260 -24.34 -26.99 -10.77
CA ARG A 260 -24.46 -27.87 -9.58
C ARG A 260 -25.13 -29.21 -9.94
N ARG A 261 -24.61 -30.33 -9.40
CA ARG A 261 -25.38 -31.48 -8.87
C ARG A 261 -24.61 -32.07 -7.68
N ARG A 262 -25.18 -31.94 -6.46
CA ARG A 262 -25.73 -32.99 -5.58
C ARG A 262 -24.66 -33.96 -5.02
N ALA A 263 -24.25 -33.83 -3.75
CA ALA A 263 -24.90 -34.32 -2.51
C ALA A 263 -24.18 -35.61 -2.01
N PRO A 264 -24.42 -36.13 -0.79
CA PRO A 264 -23.43 -36.14 0.28
C PRO A 264 -23.22 -37.56 0.86
N CYS A 265 -22.50 -37.62 1.99
CA CYS A 265 -22.67 -38.55 3.13
C CYS A 265 -21.48 -39.43 3.52
N LEU A 266 -21.33 -39.47 4.84
CA LEU A 266 -20.93 -40.57 5.71
C LEU A 266 -19.46 -40.74 6.10
N ALA A 267 -19.26 -40.43 7.39
CA ALA A 267 -18.89 -41.37 8.44
C ALA A 267 -17.56 -41.07 9.14
N ALA A 268 -17.67 -41.11 10.47
CA ALA A 268 -16.72 -40.71 11.46
C ALA A 268 -15.96 -41.93 12.03
N THR A 269 -14.68 -41.70 12.33
CA THR A 269 -13.92 -42.22 13.50
C THR A 269 -13.63 -43.74 13.59
N PRO A 270 -12.80 -44.20 14.56
CA PRO A 270 -11.36 -43.91 14.71
C PRO A 270 -10.57 -45.21 14.99
N SER A 271 -9.23 -45.22 14.89
CA SER A 271 -8.45 -46.17 15.70
C SER A 271 -7.01 -45.72 15.97
N SER A 272 -6.63 -46.00 17.20
CA SER A 272 -5.35 -45.85 17.86
C SER A 272 -4.25 -46.73 17.27
N SER A 273 -3.00 -46.29 17.36
CA SER A 273 -1.98 -46.90 18.24
C SER A 273 -0.55 -46.63 17.74
N SER A 274 0.24 -46.01 18.63
CA SER A 274 1.65 -46.28 18.93
C SER A 274 2.58 -46.81 17.83
N ARG A 275 3.69 -46.08 17.61
CA ARG A 275 5.06 -46.61 17.76
C ARG A 275 6.09 -45.47 17.82
N ALA A 276 6.86 -45.50 18.90
CA ALA A 276 8.11 -44.80 19.05
C ALA A 276 9.17 -45.40 18.11
N CYS A 277 10.10 -44.57 17.63
CA CYS A 277 11.48 -44.98 17.35
C CYS A 277 12.41 -43.75 17.41
N SER A 278 13.12 -43.70 18.53
CA SER A 278 14.44 -43.12 18.76
C SER A 278 15.39 -43.16 17.57
N PHE A 279 16.11 -42.05 17.29
CA PHE A 279 17.52 -42.10 16.87
C PHE A 279 18.20 -40.71 16.99
N CYS A 280 19.21 -40.65 17.85
CA CYS A 280 20.30 -39.67 17.92
C CYS A 280 21.48 -40.43 18.56
N PRO A 281 22.75 -39.98 18.52
CA PRO A 281 23.41 -39.00 17.65
C PRO A 281 24.72 -39.55 17.05
N ARG A 282 25.29 -38.89 16.03
CA ARG A 282 26.75 -38.93 15.83
C ARG A 282 27.30 -37.56 15.46
N ALA A 283 28.25 -37.15 16.28
CA ALA A 283 29.10 -35.98 16.17
C ALA A 283 30.10 -36.14 15.02
N CYS A 284 30.41 -35.03 14.35
CA CYS A 284 31.69 -34.79 13.69
C CYS A 284 32.02 -33.30 13.83
N MET A 285 33.04 -33.00 14.63
CA MET A 285 33.76 -31.73 14.61
C MET A 285 34.76 -31.70 13.43
N PRO A 286 35.19 -30.50 12.99
CA PRO A 286 35.90 -30.29 11.72
C PRO A 286 37.43 -30.26 11.88
N PRO A 287 38.21 -30.38 10.79
CA PRO A 287 39.59 -29.92 10.77
C PRO A 287 39.76 -28.50 10.19
N ALA A 288 40.88 -27.92 10.61
CA ALA A 288 41.34 -26.53 10.53
C ALA A 288 41.44 -25.87 9.15
N ALA A 289 41.45 -24.53 9.21
CA ALA A 289 41.66 -23.57 8.13
C ALA A 289 43.10 -23.54 7.57
N PRO A 290 43.28 -22.97 6.37
CA PRO A 290 44.53 -22.33 5.97
C PRO A 290 44.40 -20.80 5.87
N THR A 291 45.37 -20.14 6.50
CA THR A 291 45.79 -18.74 6.39
C THR A 291 46.11 -18.30 4.96
N VAL A 292 45.54 -17.19 4.49
CA VAL A 292 46.06 -16.42 3.32
C VAL A 292 46.01 -14.91 3.59
N ARG A 293 47.08 -14.26 3.12
CA ARG A 293 47.64 -12.94 3.47
C ARG A 293 46.79 -11.72 3.08
N ARG A 294 46.96 -10.65 3.87
CA ARG A 294 46.69 -9.24 3.54
C ARG A 294 47.44 -8.80 2.28
N ALA A 295 46.75 -8.05 1.42
CA ALA A 295 47.35 -7.05 0.53
C ALA A 295 46.54 -5.74 0.66
N GLN A 296 47.23 -4.62 0.92
CA GLN A 296 46.76 -3.25 0.69
C GLN A 296 47.59 -2.64 -0.48
N PRO A 297 47.37 -1.39 -0.91
CA PRO A 297 46.40 -0.98 -1.92
C PRO A 297 47.10 -0.43 -3.18
N GLY A 298 46.57 -0.74 -4.36
CA GLY A 298 47.05 -0.22 -5.64
C GLY A 298 46.26 1.01 -6.09
N THR A 299 47.00 2.09 -6.31
CA THR A 299 46.63 3.34 -6.99
C THR A 299 45.98 3.11 -8.36
N TRP A 300 44.91 3.86 -8.66
CA TRP A 300 44.39 4.00 -10.02
C TRP A 300 44.74 5.40 -10.57
N PRO A 301 45.04 5.51 -11.87
CA PRO A 301 45.15 6.79 -12.58
C PRO A 301 43.79 7.49 -12.73
#